data_AF-A0A1G4V4A3-F1
#
_entry.id   AF-A0A1G4V4A3-F1
#
_cell.length_a   1.000
_cell.length_b   1.000
_cell.length_c   1.000
_cell.angle_alpha   90.00
_cell.angle_beta   90.00
_cell.angle_gamma   90.00
#
_symmetry.space_group_name_H-M   'P 1'
#
loop_
_entity.id
_entity.type
_entity.pdbx_description
1 polymer ?
#
loop_
_entity_poly.entity_id
_entity_poly.type
_entity_poly.pdbx_seq_one_letter_code
_entity_poly.pdbx_strand_id
1 'polypeptide(L)' 'MIAPDSFELDDVDGHASPVSDIVPDDQQAAVREAAHSCPEQAIVIE' A
#
# COMPACT_ATOMS: atom_id res chain seq x y z
N MET A 1 5.74 8.12 -1.22
CA MET A 1 4.85 6.97 -0.96
C MET A 1 3.79 7.41 0.05
N ILE A 2 2.50 7.13 -0.19
CA ILE A 2 1.37 7.63 0.61
C ILE A 2 1.21 6.86 1.93
N ALA A 3 1.41 5.54 1.93
CA ALA A 3 1.26 4.67 3.09
C ALA A 3 2.55 3.86 3.39
N PRO A 4 3.65 4.52 3.79
CA PRO A 4 4.95 3.87 3.97
C PRO A 4 5.00 2.82 5.08
N ASP A 5 4.10 2.90 6.06
CA ASP A 5 4.02 1.91 7.14
C ASP A 5 3.23 0.64 6.73
N SER A 6 2.52 0.68 5.60
CA SER A 6 1.69 -0.42 5.11
C SER A 6 2.31 -1.16 3.92
N PHE A 7 3.28 -0.56 3.24
CA PHE A 7 3.91 -1.13 2.05
C PHE A 7 5.43 -1.02 2.13
N GLU A 8 6.11 -2.10 1.76
CA GLU A 8 7.55 -2.11 1.49
C GLU A 8 7.81 -2.11 -0.01
N LEU A 9 8.92 -1.52 -0.43
CA LEU A 9 9.41 -1.63 -1.81
C LEU A 9 10.55 -2.63 -1.84
N ASP A 10 10.55 -3.50 -2.85
CA ASP A 10 11.75 -4.23 -3.16
C ASP A 10 12.78 -3.33 -3.88
N ASP A 11 14.06 -3.64 -3.71
CA ASP A 11 15.17 -2.92 -4.35
C ASP A 11 15.57 -3.49 -5.73
N VAL A 12 14.91 -4.56 -6.19
CA VAL A 12 15.30 -5.32 -7.39
C VAL A 12 14.56 -4.80 -8.62
N ASP A 13 13.23 -4.74 -8.57
CA ASP A 13 12.35 -4.28 -9.61
C ASP A 13 11.36 -3.18 -9.14
N GLY A 14 11.37 -2.82 -7.85
CA GLY A 14 10.70 -1.63 -7.33
C GLY A 14 9.20 -1.81 -7.11
N HIS A 15 8.73 -3.05 -6.95
CA HIS A 15 7.35 -3.33 -6.63
C HIS A 15 7.05 -3.09 -5.14
N ALA A 16 5.83 -2.59 -4.90
CA ALA A 16 5.29 -2.45 -3.56
C ALA A 16 4.56 -3.72 -3.14
N SER A 17 4.83 -4.20 -1.93
CA SER A 17 4.12 -5.33 -1.30
C SER A 17 3.59 -4.93 0.08
N PRO A 18 2.43 -5.44 0.51
CA PRO A 18 1.90 -5.16 1.85
C PRO A 18 2.79 -5.80 2.92
N VAL A 19 3.09 -5.08 4.00
CA VAL A 19 3.89 -5.60 5.12
C VAL A 19 3.06 -6.44 6.11
N SER A 20 1.74 -6.37 6.01
CA SER A 20 0.76 -7.06 6.87
C SER A 20 -0.53 -7.28 6.10
N ASP A 21 -1.18 -8.43 6.32
CA ASP A 21 -2.51 -8.73 5.76
C ASP A 21 -3.61 -7.88 6.39
N ILE A 22 -3.37 -7.36 7.60
CA ILE A 22 -4.33 -6.54 8.35
C ILE A 22 -3.82 -5.10 8.39
N VAL A 23 -4.67 -4.18 7.94
CA VAL A 23 -4.41 -2.74 8.00
C VAL A 23 -4.93 -2.20 9.34
N PRO A 24 -4.07 -1.62 10.20
CA PRO A 24 -4.49 -0.95 11.42
C PRO A 24 -5.47 0.21 11.16
N ASP A 25 -6.40 0.45 12.09
CA ASP A 25 -7.47 1.46 11.94
C ASP A 25 -6.94 2.87 11.61
N ASP A 26 -5.80 3.25 12.18
CA ASP A 26 -5.12 4.53 11.94
C ASP A 26 -4.44 4.63 10.57
N GLN A 27 -4.19 3.51 9.90
CA GLN A 27 -3.57 3.45 8.57
C GLN A 27 -4.57 3.24 7.43
N GLN A 28 -5.82 2.85 7.72
CA GLN A 28 -6.82 2.56 6.68
C GLN A 28 -7.06 3.72 5.71
N ALA A 29 -7.02 4.97 6.18
CA ALA A 29 -7.19 6.13 5.31
C ALA A 29 -6.04 6.26 4.30
N ALA A 30 -4.80 6.10 4.77
CA ALA A 30 -3.61 6.16 3.94
C ALA A 30 -3.57 5.01 2.92
N VAL A 31 -3.94 3.79 3.31
CA VAL A 31 -4.02 2.65 2.39
C VAL A 31 -5.08 2.85 1.31
N ARG A 32 -6.27 3.36 1.68
CA ARG A 32 -7.32 3.69 0.70
C ARG A 32 -6.86 4.77 -0.29
N GLU A 33 -6.16 5.79 0.19
CA GLU A 33 -5.60 6.83 -0.67
C GLU A 33 -4.52 6.25 -1.59
N ALA A 34 -3.60 5.42 -1.07
CA ALA A 34 -2.59 4.75 -1.88
C ALA A 34 -3.21 3.91 -2.99
N ALA A 35 -4.27 3.15 -2.69
CA ALA A 35 -5.01 2.37 -3.68
C ALA A 35 -5.66 3.25 -4.75
N HIS A 36 -6.31 4.34 -4.34
CA HIS A 36 -6.94 5.28 -5.27
C HIS A 36 -5.92 5.99 -6.19
N SER A 37 -4.77 6.36 -5.64
CA SER A 37 -3.70 7.07 -6.36
C SER A 37 -2.80 6.17 -7.19
N CYS A 38 -2.86 4.84 -7.02
CA CYS A 38 -2.05 3.90 -7.79
C CYS A 38 -2.40 3.98 -9.29
N PRO A 39 -1.51 4.47 -10.17
CA PRO A 39 -1.83 4.64 -11.59
C PRO A 39 -2.17 3.32 -12.29
N GLU A 40 -1.58 2.22 -11.81
CA GLU A 40 -1.75 0.87 -12.35
C GLU A 40 -2.90 0.11 -11.69
N GLN A 41 -3.57 0.69 -10.68
CA GLN A 41 -4.67 0.07 -9.92
C GLN A 41 -4.28 -1.31 -9.34
N ALA A 42 -3.03 -1.44 -8.90
CA ALA A 42 -2.45 -2.72 -8.44
C ALA A 42 -2.77 -3.05 -6.97
N ILE A 43 -3.31 -2.11 -6.20
CA ILE A 43 -3.63 -2.30 -4.77
C ILE A 43 -5.11 -2.63 -4.64
N VAL A 44 -5.41 -3.81 -4.10
CA VAL A 44 -6.78 -4.30 -3.83
C VAL A 44 -7.00 -4.39 -2.33
N ILE A 45 -8.18 -3.97 -1.85
CA ILE A 45 -8.58 -3.99 -0.45
C ILE A 45 -9.90 -4.77 -0.35
N GLU A 46 -9.97 -5.76 0.55
CA GLU A 46 -11.15 -6.62 0.78
C GLU A 46 -11.66 -6.52 2.23
#